data_AF-A0A1G9WP97-F1
#
_entry.id   AF-A0A1G9WP97-F1
#
_cell.length_a   1.000
_cell.length_b   1.000
_cell.length_c   1.000
_cell.angle_alpha   90.00
_cell.angle_beta   90.00
_cell.angle_gamma   90.00
#
_symmetry.space_group_name_H-M   'P 1'
#
loop_
_entity.id
_entity.type
_entity.pdbx_description
1 polymer ?
#
loop_
_entity_poly.entity_id
_entity_poly.type
_entity_poly.pdbx_seq_one_letter_code
_entity_poly.pdbx_strand_id
1 'polypeptide(L)'
;MRKKVRPEQHLEFFLSMVESDIQHLNNQEKAVNEWIRMSILSLTKTETSYLKKMRNEYKQKASEQTLILKELQKTLSIYQIMQKEA
;
A
#
# COMPACT_ATOMS: atom_id res chain seq x y z
N MET A 1 14.37 32.76 -3.47
CA MET A 1 12.89 32.65 -3.44
C MET A 1 12.52 31.17 -3.48
N ARG A 2 11.81 30.64 -2.47
CA ARG A 2 11.32 29.24 -2.49
C ARG A 2 10.09 29.19 -3.41
N LYS A 3 10.08 28.31 -4.43
CA LYS A 3 8.90 28.05 -5.25
C LYS A 3 7.78 27.52 -4.36
N LYS A 4 6.59 28.13 -4.40
CA LYS A 4 5.39 27.56 -3.77
C LYS A 4 5.03 26.28 -4.54
N VAL A 5 5.04 25.15 -3.84
CA VAL A 5 4.56 23.88 -4.38
C VAL A 5 3.03 23.93 -4.37
N ARG A 6 2.42 23.52 -5.49
CA ARG A 6 0.95 23.50 -5.59
C ARG A 6 0.38 22.32 -4.78
N PRO A 7 -0.80 22.47 -4.15
CA PRO A 7 -1.43 21.36 -3.43
C PRO A 7 -1.61 20.08 -4.26
N GLU A 8 -1.83 20.17 -5.59
CA GLU A 8 -1.89 19.00 -6.46
C GLU A 8 -0.59 18.19 -6.45
N GLN A 9 0.56 18.88 -6.47
CA GLN A 9 1.87 18.22 -6.47
C GLN A 9 2.13 17.49 -5.16
N HIS A 10 1.57 17.98 -4.04
CA HIS A 10 1.62 17.27 -2.77
C HIS A 10 0.73 16.02 -2.80
N LEU A 11 -0.50 16.13 -3.31
CA LEU A 11 -1.42 15.00 -3.43
C LEU A 11 -0.88 13.92 -4.37
N GLU A 12 -0.32 14.29 -5.52
CA GLU A 12 0.34 13.37 -6.46
C GLU A 12 1.53 12.66 -5.81
N PHE A 13 2.34 13.39 -5.03
CA PHE A 13 3.43 12.79 -4.27
C PHE A 13 2.92 11.77 -3.24
N PHE A 14 1.89 12.11 -2.47
CA PHE A 14 1.28 11.18 -1.50
C PHE A 14 0.68 9.94 -2.19
N LEU A 15 0.02 10.10 -3.33
CA LEU A 15 -0.48 8.97 -4.13
C LEU A 15 0.66 8.03 -4.52
N SER A 16 1.78 8.57 -5.03
CA SER A 16 2.92 7.75 -5.44
C SER A 16 3.55 6.98 -4.28
N MET A 17 3.58 7.57 -3.07
CA MET A 17 4.08 6.87 -1.87
C MET A 17 3.15 5.73 -1.47
N VAL A 18 1.83 5.96 -1.45
CA VAL A 18 0.85 4.92 -1.09
C VAL A 18 0.85 3.78 -2.12
N GLU A 19 0.99 4.09 -3.41
CA GLU A 19 1.12 3.05 -4.45
C GLU A 19 2.38 2.21 -4.27
N SER A 20 3.51 2.84 -3.93
CA SER A 20 4.77 2.15 -3.67
C SER A 20 4.67 1.21 -2.46
N ASP A 21 4.05 1.69 -1.37
CA ASP A 21 3.85 0.89 -0.17
C ASP A 21 2.92 -0.30 -0.41
N ILE A 22 1.81 -0.13 -1.15
CA ILE A 22 0.93 -1.24 -1.54
C ILE A 22 1.72 -2.30 -2.31
N GLN A 23 2.53 -1.87 -3.28
CA GLN A 23 3.35 -2.79 -4.05
C GLN A 23 4.37 -3.53 -3.18
N HIS A 24 5.00 -2.83 -2.23
CA HIS A 24 5.90 -3.44 -1.26
C HIS A 24 5.19 -4.49 -0.41
N LEU A 25 4.03 -4.17 0.17
CA LEU A 25 3.25 -5.08 1.00
C LEU A 25 2.81 -6.33 0.23
N ASN A 26 2.36 -6.17 -1.02
CA ASN A 26 2.02 -7.29 -1.90
C ASN A 26 3.22 -8.18 -2.20
N ASN A 27 4.41 -7.60 -2.39
CA ASN A 27 5.64 -8.36 -2.58
C ASN A 27 6.02 -9.14 -1.31
N GLN A 28 5.88 -8.54 -0.13
CA GLN A 28 6.10 -9.24 1.15
C GLN A 28 5.11 -10.40 1.35
N GLU A 29 3.83 -10.20 1.03
CA GLU A 29 2.83 -11.27 1.09
C GLU A 29 3.22 -12.46 0.19
N LYS A 30 3.65 -12.18 -1.05
CA LYS A 30 4.12 -13.20 -1.99
C LYS A 30 5.36 -13.92 -1.47
N ALA A 31 6.34 -13.19 -0.94
CA ALA A 31 7.56 -13.76 -0.39
C ALA A 31 7.27 -14.69 0.80
N VAL A 32 6.41 -14.27 1.73
CA VAL A 32 6.00 -15.11 2.87
C VAL A 32 5.23 -16.34 2.40
N ASN A 33 4.33 -16.21 1.42
CA ASN A 33 3.63 -17.36 0.83
C ASN A 33 4.61 -18.36 0.20
N GLU A 34 5.60 -17.88 -0.55
CA GLU A 34 6.60 -18.74 -1.16
C GLU A 34 7.48 -19.41 -0.11
N TRP A 35 7.86 -18.70 0.96
CA TRP A 35 8.59 -19.30 2.06
C TRP A 35 7.79 -20.42 2.75
N ILE A 36 6.50 -20.18 3.02
CA ILE A 36 5.61 -21.23 3.57
C ILE A 36 5.58 -22.44 2.63
N ARG A 37 5.46 -22.22 1.32
CA ARG A 37 5.41 -23.29 0.32
C ARG A 37 6.71 -24.11 0.30
N MET A 38 7.86 -23.44 0.28
CA MET A 38 9.17 -24.07 0.21
C MET A 38 9.58 -24.78 1.50
N SER A 39 9.10 -24.32 2.65
CA SER A 39 9.48 -24.85 3.96
C SER A 39 8.37 -25.68 4.62
N ILE A 40 7.28 -26.03 3.91
CA ILE A 40 6.11 -26.67 4.53
C ILE A 40 6.41 -28.01 5.20
N LEU A 41 7.46 -28.72 4.74
CA LEU A 41 7.90 -29.99 5.30
C LEU A 41 8.95 -29.84 6.42
N SER A 42 9.58 -28.66 6.55
CA SER A 42 10.61 -28.37 7.55
C SER A 42 10.13 -27.44 8.67
N LEU A 43 9.01 -26.74 8.48
CA LEU A 43 8.45 -25.84 9.47
C LEU A 43 7.67 -26.62 10.54
N THR A 44 7.91 -26.26 11.78
CA THR A 44 7.03 -26.64 12.89
C THR A 44 5.65 -25.98 12.73
N LYS A 45 4.66 -26.54 13.43
CA LYS A 45 3.30 -25.98 13.49
C LYS A 45 3.30 -24.52 13.98
N THR A 46 4.19 -24.18 14.91
CA THR A 46 4.34 -22.83 15.47
C THR A 46 4.89 -21.85 14.44
N GLU A 47 5.94 -22.21 13.72
CA GLU A 47 6.54 -21.34 12.69
C GLU A 47 5.59 -21.13 11.52
N THR A 48 4.90 -22.20 11.09
CA THR A 48 3.86 -22.09 10.06
C THR A 48 2.72 -21.15 10.47
N SER A 49 2.31 -21.18 11.75
CA SER A 49 1.29 -20.29 12.29
C SER A 49 1.76 -18.82 12.27
N TYR A 50 3.00 -18.56 12.67
CA TYR A 50 3.59 -17.23 12.65
C TYR A 50 3.68 -16.66 11.23
N LEU A 51 4.15 -17.45 10.27
CA LEU A 51 4.23 -17.01 8.87
C LEU A 51 2.84 -16.74 8.27
N LYS A 52 1.85 -17.57 8.58
CA LYS A 52 0.45 -17.32 8.18
C LYS A 52 -0.09 -16.03 8.78
N LYS A 53 0.24 -15.74 10.05
CA LYS A 53 -0.14 -14.48 10.69
C LYS A 53 0.50 -13.29 9.99
N MET A 54 1.81 -13.32 9.75
CA MET A 54 2.52 -12.25 9.03
C MET A 54 1.94 -12.01 7.63
N ARG A 55 1.66 -13.08 6.87
CA ARG A 55 1.00 -12.96 5.56
C ARG A 55 -0.35 -12.25 5.67
N ASN A 56 -1.18 -12.65 6.64
CA ASN A 56 -2.49 -12.04 6.82
C ASN A 56 -2.38 -10.56 7.23
N GLU A 57 -1.40 -10.20 8.05
CA GLU A 57 -1.11 -8.80 8.40
C GLU A 57 -0.69 -7.97 7.18
N TYR A 58 0.19 -8.50 6.31
CA TYR A 58 0.55 -7.81 5.06
C TYR A 58 -0.66 -7.62 4.14
N LYS A 59 -1.49 -8.65 3.99
CA LYS A 59 -2.71 -8.59 3.20
C LYS A 59 -3.69 -7.54 3.74
N GLN A 60 -3.86 -7.48 5.06
CA GLN A 60 -4.73 -6.50 5.69
C GLN A 60 -4.21 -5.08 5.45
N LYS A 61 -2.92 -4.83 5.70
CA LYS A 61 -2.29 -3.52 5.49
C LYS A 61 -2.39 -3.05 4.04
N ALA A 62 -2.18 -3.95 3.07
CA ALA A 62 -2.33 -3.63 1.65
C ALA A 62 -3.78 -3.23 1.32
N SER A 63 -4.76 -3.93 1.92
CA SER A 63 -6.18 -3.58 1.75
C SER A 63 -6.53 -2.23 2.35
N GLU A 64 -6.02 -1.91 3.55
CA GLU A 64 -6.21 -0.61 4.20
C GLU A 64 -5.60 0.52 3.38
N GLN A 65 -4.37 0.34 2.89
CA GLN A 65 -3.74 1.33 2.03
C GLN A 65 -4.45 1.51 0.69
N THR A 66 -5.05 0.45 0.14
CA THR A 66 -5.87 0.55 -1.07
C THR A 66 -7.11 1.43 -0.84
N LEU A 67 -7.71 1.41 0.35
CA LEU A 67 -8.82 2.30 0.70
C LEU A 67 -8.35 3.76 0.80
N ILE A 68 -7.20 4.00 1.45
CA ILE A 68 -6.59 5.33 1.54
C ILE A 68 -6.30 5.87 0.13
N LEU A 69 -5.75 5.04 -0.76
CA LEU A 69 -5.46 5.42 -2.15
C LEU A 69 -6.72 5.90 -2.87
N LYS A 70 -7.83 5.17 -2.74
CA LYS A 70 -9.11 5.54 -3.37
C LYS A 70 -9.61 6.90 -2.89
N GLU A 71 -9.56 7.15 -1.58
CA GLU A 71 -9.99 8.44 -1.00
C GLU A 71 -9.07 9.59 -1.44
N LEU A 72 -7.75 9.35 -1.54
CA LEU A 72 -6.81 10.34 -2.04
C LEU A 72 -7.06 10.65 -3.53
N GLN A 73 -7.31 9.64 -4.36
CA GLN A 73 -7.63 9.83 -5.79
C GLN A 73 -8.92 10.62 -5.98
N LYS A 74 -9.95 10.34 -5.18
CA LYS A 74 -11.19 11.11 -5.15
C LYS A 74 -10.95 12.55 -4.74
N THR A 75 -10.13 12.78 -3.72
CA THR A 75 -9.79 14.13 -3.23
C THR A 75 -9.04 14.92 -4.30
N LEU A 76 -8.05 14.33 -4.97
CA LEU A 76 -7.34 14.95 -6.08
C LEU A 76 -8.29 15.33 -7.23
N SER A 77 -9.22 14.44 -7.57
CA SER A 77 -10.21 14.68 -8.64
C SER A 77 -11.10 15.89 -8.32
N ILE A 78 -11.59 15.99 -7.08
CA ILE A 78 -12.39 17.15 -6.62
C ILE A 78 -11.58 18.43 -6.72
N TYR A 79 -10.33 18.41 -6.25
CA TYR A 79 -9.46 19.59 -6.28
C TYR A 79 -9.19 20.06 -7.72
N GLN A 80 -8.95 19.14 -8.65
CA GLN A 80 -8.75 19.46 -10.07
C GLN A 80 -10.00 20.03 -10.74
N ILE A 81 -11.21 19.64 -10.32
CA ILE A 81 -12.47 20.23 -10.80
C ILE A 81 -12.60 21.66 -10.28
N MET A 82 -12.39 21.88 -8.98
CA MET A 82 -12.48 23.21 -8.35
C MET A 82 -11.48 24.21 -8.95
N GLN A 83 -10.29 23.75 -9.35
CA GLN A 83 -9.29 24.59 -10.03
C GLN A 83 -9.68 24.98 -11.46
N LYS A 84 -10.55 24.22 -12.13
CA LYS A 84 -11.02 24.53 -13.50
C LYS A 84 -12.22 25.47 -13.51
N GLU A 85 -12.95 25.55 -12.40
CA GLU A 85 -14.14 26.38 -12.23
C GLU A 85 -13.83 27.76 -11.59
N ALA A 86 -12.61 27.97 -11.10
CA ALA A 86 -12.11 29.21 -10.50
C ALA A 86 -11.28 30.04 -11.48
#